data_AF-A0AA43BI56-F1
#
_entry.id   AF-A0AA43BI56-F1
#
_cell.length_a   1.000
_cell.length_b   1.000
_cell.length_c   1.000
_cell.angle_alpha   90.00
_cell.angle_beta   90.00
_cell.angle_gamma   90.00
#
_symmetry.space_group_name_H-M   'P 1'
#
loop_
_entity.id
_entity.type
_entity.pdbx_description
1 polymer ?
#
loop_
_entity_poly.entity_id
_entity_poly.type
_entity_poly.pdbx_seq_one_letter_code
_entity_poly.pdbx_strand_id
1 'polypeptide(L)'
;MTTIRRYLPLLAAIITASPAFADDAPKDVAIQHYAETMHIGTFEAAQRMDAERAAGKLSARLQREKPETFAGLYIEHSPEFRIVVKFTGDASGQLSAYTKDRLYVAENSPRSLELLRATQAEVSEQLVKAGIEFAATVDIKNSIVEVYVRDPDAVRARLSNLLSVVDFIRVKETTGFIEPTNTVAGGRRLEGYQQQLCTAGFNVVETATRELGLATAGHCDNDNYQRNPTARILFKSERNKGSYDVQWGAQQRGGVIFSQSNEIIVDGEKLAITDEASLADMTPGTTVCKFGVTTGRTCGSIKDAEFAANWKGEAGTYVQVVSLDGTVMNKGGDSGGPVYAGNSAYGLVHGRGNDGSPWENDLFFMPIERMSTLGVATLTKPFQLDSVPNVSGTGASVTATMNFSGYPRFPVYINLEVVTCPAGWICIGGRAKVDKNIPSPITFTWGCTPSKPGEPQVSRVRTFLEDASGLVTQAIESTITCTTPTSPAHSQPAV
;
A
#
# COMPACT_ATOMS: atom_id res chain seq x y z
N MET A 1 -34.05 -83.78 36.89
CA MET A 1 -33.35 -83.06 35.81
C MET A 1 -33.81 -81.61 35.86
N THR A 2 -33.11 -80.79 36.65
CA THR A 2 -32.17 -79.73 36.17
C THR A 2 -32.91 -78.60 35.45
N THR A 3 -33.37 -77.56 36.20
CA THR A 3 -32.70 -76.27 36.49
C THR A 3 -32.62 -75.32 35.29
N ILE A 4 -32.71 -73.99 35.35
CA ILE A 4 -32.99 -72.93 36.34
C ILE A 4 -33.08 -71.65 35.48
N ARG A 5 -34.01 -70.72 35.79
CA ARG A 5 -34.01 -69.32 35.31
C ARG A 5 -32.64 -68.68 35.60
N ARG A 6 -31.88 -68.29 34.58
CA ARG A 6 -30.64 -67.52 34.77
C ARG A 6 -30.93 -66.02 34.81
N TYR A 7 -30.70 -65.47 35.99
CA TYR A 7 -30.46 -64.06 36.26
C TYR A 7 -29.25 -63.56 35.47
N LEU A 8 -29.39 -62.39 34.85
CA LEU A 8 -28.28 -61.58 34.31
C LEU A 8 -27.63 -60.83 35.50
N PRO A 9 -26.33 -61.01 35.80
CA PRO A 9 -25.64 -60.14 36.74
C PRO A 9 -25.12 -58.90 36.00
N LEU A 10 -25.43 -57.74 36.56
CA LEU A 10 -24.83 -56.45 36.24
C LEU A 10 -23.35 -56.50 36.68
N LEU A 11 -22.40 -56.65 35.75
CA LEU A 11 -20.98 -56.43 36.04
C LEU A 11 -20.66 -54.96 35.77
N ALA A 12 -20.55 -54.16 36.83
CA ALA A 12 -19.96 -52.84 36.78
C ALA A 12 -18.44 -52.99 36.58
N ALA A 13 -17.96 -52.67 35.38
CA ALA A 13 -16.53 -52.51 35.14
C ALA A 13 -16.07 -51.20 35.80
N ILE A 14 -15.30 -51.32 36.89
CA ILE A 14 -14.54 -50.22 37.47
C ILE A 14 -13.42 -49.91 36.48
N ILE A 15 -13.63 -48.89 35.65
CA ILE A 15 -12.53 -48.22 34.93
C ILE A 15 -11.72 -47.52 36.02
N THR A 16 -10.61 -48.13 36.41
CA THR A 16 -9.55 -47.42 37.12
C THR A 16 -8.95 -46.45 36.13
N ALA A 17 -9.48 -45.23 36.12
CA ALA A 17 -8.77 -44.10 35.56
C ALA A 17 -7.44 -44.05 36.32
N SER A 18 -6.35 -44.45 35.65
CA SER A 18 -5.04 -43.93 36.04
C SER A 18 -5.19 -42.42 36.13
N PRO A 19 -4.63 -41.75 37.15
CA PRO A 19 -4.58 -40.30 37.10
C PRO A 19 -3.80 -39.98 35.83
N ALA A 20 -4.53 -39.52 34.81
CA ALA A 20 -3.93 -38.72 33.77
C ALA A 20 -3.13 -37.68 34.54
N PHE A 21 -1.81 -37.65 34.33
CA PHE A 21 -1.02 -36.52 34.75
C PHE A 21 -1.80 -35.29 34.27
N ALA A 22 -2.37 -34.57 35.23
CA ALA A 22 -3.10 -33.35 34.96
C ALA A 22 -2.08 -32.47 34.24
N ASP A 23 -2.31 -32.32 32.94
CA ASP A 23 -1.50 -31.51 32.07
C ASP A 23 -1.66 -30.09 32.62
N ASP A 24 -0.66 -29.61 33.36
CA ASP A 24 -0.45 -28.17 33.58
C ASP A 24 -0.04 -27.58 32.22
N ALA A 25 -0.96 -27.69 31.25
CA ALA A 25 -0.82 -27.11 29.93
C ALA A 25 -0.68 -25.60 30.15
N PRO A 26 0.38 -24.97 29.63
CA PRO A 26 0.53 -23.53 29.74
C PRO A 26 -0.75 -22.86 29.24
N LYS A 27 -1.40 -22.04 30.09
CA LYS A 27 -2.50 -21.14 29.69
C LYS A 27 -2.05 -20.04 28.72
N ASP A 28 -0.87 -20.18 28.12
CA ASP A 28 -0.33 -19.23 27.16
C ASP A 28 -0.96 -19.51 25.80
N VAL A 29 -1.85 -18.61 25.40
CA VAL A 29 -2.54 -18.62 24.10
C VAL A 29 -1.54 -18.65 22.94
N ALA A 30 -0.33 -18.10 23.11
CA ALA A 30 0.70 -18.15 22.07
C ALA A 30 1.23 -19.57 21.82
N ILE A 31 1.35 -20.38 22.89
CA ILE A 31 1.77 -21.78 22.78
C ILE A 31 0.70 -22.60 22.06
N GLN A 32 -0.58 -22.34 22.34
CA GLN A 32 -1.70 -23.00 21.65
C GLN A 32 -1.71 -22.69 20.15
N HIS A 33 -1.60 -21.41 19.78
CA HIS A 33 -1.54 -21.02 18.36
C HIS A 33 -0.34 -21.62 17.62
N TYR A 34 0.84 -21.65 18.27
CA TYR A 34 2.03 -22.28 17.69
C TYR A 34 1.80 -23.78 17.48
N ALA A 35 1.28 -24.48 18.49
CA ALA A 35 0.98 -25.91 18.43
C ALA A 35 0.01 -26.26 17.29
N GLU A 36 -1.06 -25.47 17.14
CA GLU A 36 -2.04 -25.63 16.06
C GLU A 36 -1.42 -25.39 14.68
N THR A 37 -0.65 -24.30 14.53
CA THR A 37 -0.01 -23.93 13.26
C THR A 37 0.99 -24.99 12.79
N MET A 38 1.76 -25.52 13.72
CA MET A 38 2.83 -26.49 13.43
C MET A 38 2.35 -27.94 13.49
N HIS A 39 1.08 -28.17 13.87
CA HIS A 39 0.48 -29.48 14.07
C HIS A 39 1.25 -30.38 15.07
N ILE A 40 1.62 -29.82 16.22
CA ILE A 40 2.36 -30.51 17.31
C ILE A 40 1.64 -30.36 18.66
N GLY A 41 2.12 -31.06 19.70
CA GLY A 41 1.60 -30.90 21.06
C GLY A 41 2.03 -29.59 21.74
N THR A 42 1.24 -29.08 22.67
CA THR A 42 1.50 -27.82 23.40
C THR A 42 2.80 -27.86 24.23
N PHE A 43 3.16 -29.01 24.79
CA PHE A 43 4.43 -29.19 25.49
C PHE A 43 5.64 -29.01 24.54
N GLU A 44 5.58 -29.63 23.37
CA GLU A 44 6.64 -29.50 22.36
C GLU A 44 6.69 -28.07 21.80
N ALA A 45 5.53 -27.44 21.57
CA ALA A 45 5.44 -26.04 21.17
C ALA A 45 6.12 -25.11 22.17
N ALA A 46 5.88 -25.31 23.48
CA ALA A 46 6.55 -24.55 24.54
C ALA A 46 8.08 -24.68 24.46
N GLN A 47 8.59 -25.91 24.30
CA GLN A 47 10.03 -26.18 24.18
C GLN A 47 10.64 -25.54 22.93
N ARG A 48 9.98 -25.64 21.77
CA ARG A 48 10.44 -25.02 20.52
C ARG A 48 10.46 -23.49 20.63
N MET A 49 9.41 -22.87 21.19
CA MET A 49 9.35 -21.41 21.38
C MET A 49 10.46 -20.89 22.33
N ASP A 50 10.78 -21.64 23.39
CA ASP A 50 11.91 -21.30 24.27
C ASP A 50 13.26 -21.42 23.55
N ALA A 51 13.43 -22.47 22.75
CA ALA A 51 14.63 -22.66 21.93
C ALA A 51 14.79 -21.55 20.86
N GLU A 52 13.72 -21.12 20.20
CA GLU A 52 13.72 -20.01 19.24
C GLU A 52 14.15 -18.69 19.90
N ARG A 53 13.64 -18.42 21.11
CA ARG A 53 14.03 -17.23 21.88
C ARG A 53 15.50 -17.26 22.27
N ALA A 54 16.01 -18.43 22.67
CA ALA A 54 17.43 -18.63 22.96
C ALA A 54 18.30 -18.46 21.70
N ALA A 55 17.85 -18.98 20.55
CA ALA A 55 18.52 -18.85 19.26
C ALA A 55 18.63 -17.38 18.82
N GLY A 56 17.57 -16.58 19.00
CA GLY A 56 17.60 -15.15 18.74
C GLY A 56 18.67 -14.41 19.57
N LYS A 57 18.78 -14.73 20.86
CA LYS A 57 19.83 -14.16 21.74
C LYS A 57 21.24 -14.59 21.30
N LEU A 58 21.41 -15.86 20.93
CA LEU A 58 22.68 -16.37 20.43
C LEU A 58 23.08 -15.69 19.11
N SER A 59 22.15 -15.54 18.16
CA SER A 59 22.37 -14.83 16.89
C SER A 59 22.85 -13.40 17.13
N ALA A 60 22.18 -12.65 18.03
CA ALA A 60 22.59 -11.28 18.37
C ALA A 60 23.99 -11.22 19.02
N ARG A 61 24.35 -12.21 19.83
CA ARG A 61 25.68 -12.31 20.45
C ARG A 61 26.75 -12.62 19.41
N LEU A 62 26.52 -13.60 18.54
CA LEU A 62 27.45 -14.00 17.47
C LEU A 62 27.69 -12.87 16.47
N GLN A 63 26.66 -12.09 16.11
CA GLN A 63 26.84 -10.90 15.27
C GLN A 63 27.79 -9.87 15.88
N ARG A 64 27.84 -9.74 17.21
CA ARG A 64 28.75 -8.79 17.88
C ARG A 64 30.15 -9.35 18.11
N GLU A 65 30.25 -10.62 18.50
CA GLU A 65 31.52 -11.23 18.89
C GLU A 65 32.29 -11.87 17.73
N LYS A 66 31.60 -12.21 16.63
CA LYS A 66 32.15 -12.92 15.47
C LYS A 66 31.66 -12.32 14.12
N PRO A 67 31.71 -10.99 13.91
CA PRO A 67 31.14 -10.36 12.71
C PRO A 67 31.76 -10.87 11.39
N GLU A 68 33.07 -11.12 11.40
CA GLU A 68 33.83 -11.56 10.23
C GLU A 68 33.55 -13.00 9.80
N THR A 69 33.12 -13.85 10.74
CA THR A 69 32.96 -15.29 10.48
C THR A 69 31.53 -15.78 10.62
N PHE A 70 30.68 -15.13 11.42
CA PHE A 70 29.29 -15.51 11.55
C PHE A 70 28.53 -15.25 10.24
N ALA A 71 27.92 -16.31 9.70
CA ALA A 71 27.25 -16.31 8.40
C ALA A 71 25.72 -16.33 8.48
N GLY A 72 25.17 -16.25 9.70
CA GLY A 72 23.73 -16.19 9.94
C GLY A 72 23.22 -17.39 10.72
N LEU A 73 21.98 -17.26 11.21
CA LEU A 73 21.28 -18.28 11.96
C LEU A 73 19.84 -18.34 11.44
N TYR A 74 19.32 -19.54 11.24
CA TYR A 74 17.92 -19.78 10.90
C TYR A 74 17.39 -21.02 11.60
N ILE A 75 16.07 -21.12 11.70
CA ILE A 75 15.37 -22.24 12.33
C ILE A 75 14.69 -23.05 11.22
N GLU A 76 14.81 -24.36 11.30
CA GLU A 76 14.05 -25.29 10.48
C GLU A 76 13.06 -25.99 11.39
N HIS A 77 11.77 -25.86 11.09
CA HIS A 77 10.72 -26.48 11.90
C HIS A 77 10.31 -27.87 11.39
N SER A 78 10.66 -28.18 10.14
CA SER A 78 10.29 -29.40 9.41
C SER A 78 11.40 -29.74 8.40
N PRO A 79 11.68 -31.03 8.13
CA PRO A 79 11.04 -32.22 8.70
C PRO A 79 11.44 -32.50 10.17
N GLU A 80 12.56 -31.95 10.64
CA GLU A 80 13.02 -32.04 12.02
C GLU A 80 13.30 -30.64 12.56
N PHE A 81 12.95 -30.39 13.83
CA PHE A 81 13.21 -29.09 14.45
C PHE A 81 14.70 -28.94 14.79
N ARG A 82 15.35 -27.96 14.16
CA ARG A 82 16.76 -27.64 14.41
C ARG A 82 17.07 -26.17 14.17
N ILE A 83 18.10 -25.68 14.85
CA ILE A 83 18.62 -24.32 14.73
C ILE A 83 19.94 -24.40 14.00
N VAL A 84 19.98 -23.93 12.75
CA VAL A 84 21.19 -23.95 11.95
C VAL A 84 21.96 -22.65 12.15
N VAL A 85 23.24 -22.78 12.53
CA VAL A 85 24.16 -21.66 12.74
C VAL A 85 25.29 -21.77 11.73
N LYS A 86 25.35 -20.81 10.81
CA LYS A 86 26.36 -20.81 9.75
C LYS A 86 27.57 -19.98 10.15
N PHE A 87 28.76 -20.45 9.79
CA PHE A 87 30.00 -19.68 9.85
C PHE A 87 30.84 -19.85 8.59
N THR A 88 31.71 -18.89 8.28
CA THR A 88 32.86 -19.12 7.42
C THR A 88 33.95 -19.87 8.18
N GLY A 89 34.75 -20.68 7.47
CA GLY A 89 35.80 -21.49 8.10
C GLY A 89 35.25 -22.68 8.88
N ASP A 90 35.78 -22.94 10.08
CA ASP A 90 35.37 -24.06 10.94
C ASP A 90 34.11 -23.70 11.75
N ALA A 91 32.92 -24.02 11.22
CA ALA A 91 31.67 -23.72 11.90
C ALA A 91 31.46 -24.53 13.18
N SER A 92 31.86 -25.80 13.20
CA SER A 92 31.66 -26.67 14.37
C SER A 92 32.50 -26.21 15.56
N GLY A 93 33.79 -25.91 15.33
CA GLY A 93 34.67 -25.38 16.36
C GLY A 93 34.18 -24.04 16.89
N GLN A 94 33.75 -23.13 16.00
CA GLN A 94 33.23 -21.83 16.41
C GLN A 94 31.94 -21.93 17.22
N LEU A 95 30.96 -22.76 16.80
CA LEU A 95 29.71 -22.93 17.54
C LEU A 95 29.92 -23.57 18.91
N SER A 96 30.86 -24.52 19.01
CA SER A 96 31.13 -25.26 20.25
C SER A 96 31.57 -24.37 21.43
N ALA A 97 32.10 -23.18 21.14
CA ALA A 97 32.45 -22.17 22.14
C ALA A 97 31.22 -21.51 22.80
N TYR A 98 30.03 -21.65 22.20
CA TYR A 98 28.81 -20.99 22.63
C TYR A 98 27.75 -21.96 23.14
N THR A 99 27.63 -23.15 22.55
CA THR A 99 26.65 -24.16 22.95
C THR A 99 27.10 -25.57 22.58
N LYS A 100 26.61 -26.55 23.34
CA LYS A 100 26.74 -28.00 23.06
C LYS A 100 25.37 -28.68 22.88
N ASP A 101 24.31 -27.88 22.84
CA ASP A 101 22.95 -28.38 22.64
C ASP A 101 22.81 -28.95 21.23
N ARG A 102 22.28 -30.17 21.13
CA ARG A 102 22.12 -30.92 19.88
C ARG A 102 21.08 -30.29 18.94
N LEU A 103 20.20 -29.43 19.46
CA LEU A 103 19.28 -28.65 18.63
C LEU A 103 20.02 -27.68 17.71
N TYR A 104 21.26 -27.30 18.04
CA TYR A 104 22.06 -26.39 17.23
C TYR A 104 22.99 -27.15 16.30
N VAL A 105 22.83 -26.93 14.99
CA VAL A 105 23.62 -27.54 13.93
C VAL A 105 24.54 -26.49 13.32
N ALA A 106 25.85 -26.73 13.37
CA ALA A 106 26.83 -25.87 12.72
C ALA A 106 26.95 -26.21 11.23
N GLU A 107 26.94 -25.21 10.36
CA GLU A 107 27.17 -25.36 8.93
C GLU A 107 28.20 -24.36 8.40
N ASN A 108 28.99 -24.79 7.42
CA ASN A 108 29.90 -23.88 6.74
C ASN A 108 29.15 -23.03 5.71
N SER A 109 29.56 -21.78 5.57
CA SER A 109 29.08 -20.83 4.56
C SER A 109 30.27 -20.19 3.86
N PRO A 110 30.18 -19.89 2.56
CA PRO A 110 31.26 -19.22 1.84
C PRO A 110 31.47 -17.76 2.28
N ARG A 111 30.47 -17.13 2.91
CA ARG A 111 30.46 -15.68 3.21
C ARG A 111 29.86 -15.41 4.58
N SER A 112 30.32 -14.33 5.22
CA SER A 112 29.76 -13.84 6.48
C SER A 112 28.45 -13.09 6.24
N LEU A 113 27.63 -12.99 7.28
CA LEU A 113 26.36 -12.26 7.25
C LEU A 113 26.60 -10.77 7.04
N GLU A 114 27.70 -10.25 7.58
CA GLU A 114 28.13 -8.86 7.40
C GLU A 114 28.39 -8.56 5.92
N LEU A 115 29.14 -9.41 5.21
CA LEU A 115 29.38 -9.25 3.77
C LEU A 115 28.09 -9.30 2.95
N LEU A 116 27.19 -10.23 3.27
CA LEU A 116 25.89 -10.34 2.59
C LEU A 116 25.04 -9.07 2.79
N ARG A 117 24.98 -8.54 4.02
CA ARG A 117 24.21 -7.31 4.33
C ARG A 117 24.85 -6.07 3.72
N ALA A 118 26.17 -5.95 3.74
CA ALA A 118 26.87 -4.85 3.07
C ALA A 118 26.60 -4.86 1.57
N THR A 119 26.61 -6.04 0.95
CA THR A 119 26.26 -6.21 -0.47
C THR A 119 24.80 -5.84 -0.75
N GLN A 120 23.86 -6.28 0.09
CA GLN A 120 22.45 -5.90 -0.01
C GLN A 120 22.26 -4.37 0.06
N ALA A 121 22.95 -3.70 0.99
CA ALA A 121 22.88 -2.25 1.14
C ALA A 121 23.44 -1.52 -0.09
N GLU A 122 24.59 -1.94 -0.61
CA GLU A 122 25.22 -1.35 -1.81
C GLU A 122 24.31 -1.46 -3.04
N VAL A 123 23.75 -2.66 -3.30
CA VAL A 123 22.79 -2.84 -4.41
C VAL A 123 21.58 -1.93 -4.23
N SER A 124 21.05 -1.87 -3.02
CA SER A 124 19.87 -1.04 -2.70
C SER A 124 20.14 0.44 -2.99
N GLU A 125 21.29 0.96 -2.57
CA GLU A 125 21.67 2.36 -2.80
C GLU A 125 21.79 2.68 -4.30
N GLN A 126 22.39 1.78 -5.09
CA GLN A 126 22.51 1.98 -6.54
C GLN A 126 21.15 1.98 -7.26
N LEU A 127 20.23 1.10 -6.86
CA LEU A 127 18.88 1.04 -7.42
C LEU A 127 18.04 2.26 -7.05
N VAL A 128 18.14 2.74 -5.80
CA VAL A 128 17.52 4.01 -5.36
C VAL A 128 18.02 5.18 -6.19
N LYS A 129 19.34 5.32 -6.37
CA LYS A 129 19.93 6.37 -7.21
C LYS A 129 19.50 6.29 -8.68
N ALA A 130 19.12 5.11 -9.14
CA ALA A 130 18.62 4.89 -10.49
C ALA A 130 17.10 5.10 -10.62
N GLY A 131 16.38 5.34 -9.52
CA GLY A 131 14.91 5.46 -9.52
C GLY A 131 14.20 4.14 -9.86
N ILE A 132 14.85 3.00 -9.60
CA ILE A 132 14.31 1.67 -9.89
C ILE A 132 13.61 1.14 -8.63
N GLU A 133 12.36 0.71 -8.77
CA GLU A 133 11.61 0.02 -7.72
C GLU A 133 12.16 -1.41 -7.54
N PHE A 134 12.40 -1.83 -6.28
CA PHE A 134 13.00 -3.12 -5.98
C PHE A 134 12.59 -3.65 -4.60
N ALA A 135 12.79 -4.95 -4.38
CA ALA A 135 12.89 -5.55 -3.06
C ALA A 135 14.18 -6.37 -2.98
N ALA A 136 14.85 -6.37 -1.82
CA ALA A 136 16.10 -7.11 -1.66
C ALA A 136 16.10 -7.89 -0.34
N THR A 137 16.66 -9.10 -0.35
CA THR A 137 16.77 -9.95 0.83
C THR A 137 18.11 -10.70 0.86
N VAL A 138 18.53 -11.10 2.06
CA VAL A 138 19.66 -12.01 2.26
C VAL A 138 19.10 -13.42 2.47
N ASP A 139 19.43 -14.33 1.56
CA ASP A 139 19.18 -15.76 1.75
C ASP A 139 20.35 -16.37 2.53
N ILE A 140 20.15 -16.53 3.85
CA ILE A 140 21.13 -17.13 4.75
C ILE A 140 21.41 -18.60 4.38
N LYS A 141 20.42 -19.35 3.88
CA LYS A 141 20.58 -20.77 3.58
C LYS A 141 21.57 -20.97 2.44
N ASN A 142 21.41 -20.17 1.38
CA ASN A 142 22.20 -20.25 0.15
C ASN A 142 23.40 -19.29 0.11
N SER A 143 23.54 -18.39 1.09
CA SER A 143 24.63 -17.41 1.17
C SER A 143 24.70 -16.48 -0.05
N ILE A 144 23.53 -15.95 -0.44
CA ILE A 144 23.33 -15.06 -1.59
C ILE A 144 22.46 -13.84 -1.22
N VAL A 145 22.53 -12.80 -2.03
CA VAL A 145 21.61 -11.65 -1.99
C VAL A 145 20.63 -11.78 -3.15
N GLU A 146 19.34 -11.81 -2.86
CA GLU A 146 18.29 -11.85 -3.88
C GLU A 146 17.68 -10.45 -4.06
N VAL A 147 17.53 -10.04 -5.32
CA VAL A 147 17.05 -8.71 -5.70
C VAL A 147 15.90 -8.92 -6.68
N TYR A 148 14.71 -8.48 -6.30
CA TYR A 148 13.48 -8.61 -7.06
C TYR A 148 13.17 -7.28 -7.75
N VAL A 149 12.98 -7.31 -9.07
CA VAL A 149 12.75 -6.14 -9.94
C VAL A 149 11.77 -6.48 -11.05
N ARG A 150 11.15 -5.48 -11.69
CA ARG A 150 10.26 -5.71 -12.84
C ARG A 150 10.99 -6.09 -14.12
N ASP A 151 12.15 -5.49 -14.36
CA ASP A 151 12.99 -5.75 -15.54
C ASP A 151 14.40 -6.19 -15.09
N PRO A 152 14.64 -7.50 -14.97
CA PRO A 152 15.94 -8.03 -14.60
C PRO A 152 17.07 -7.68 -15.57
N ASP A 153 16.79 -7.55 -16.86
CA ASP A 153 17.81 -7.31 -17.88
C ASP A 153 18.30 -5.87 -17.85
N ALA A 154 17.38 -4.91 -17.72
CA ALA A 154 17.73 -3.51 -17.49
C ALA A 154 18.56 -3.34 -16.21
N VAL A 155 18.20 -4.05 -15.14
CA VAL A 155 18.91 -4.01 -13.86
C VAL A 155 20.28 -4.66 -13.95
N ARG A 156 20.43 -5.79 -14.66
CA ARG A 156 21.74 -6.42 -14.90
C ARG A 156 22.68 -5.52 -15.69
N ALA A 157 22.17 -4.84 -16.72
CA ALA A 157 22.96 -3.87 -17.47
C ALA A 157 23.41 -2.71 -16.57
N ARG A 158 22.49 -2.19 -15.73
CA ARG A 158 22.75 -1.09 -14.80
C ARG A 158 23.76 -1.44 -13.71
N LEU A 159 23.70 -2.66 -13.17
CA LEU A 159 24.55 -3.15 -12.10
C LEU A 159 25.78 -3.93 -12.61
N SER A 160 26.08 -3.89 -13.91
CA SER A 160 27.11 -4.73 -14.56
C SER A 160 28.49 -4.68 -13.87
N ASN A 161 28.94 -3.50 -13.44
CA ASN A 161 30.20 -3.35 -12.69
C ASN A 161 30.18 -4.04 -11.33
N LEU A 162 29.04 -4.02 -10.63
CA LEU A 162 28.89 -4.68 -9.34
C LEU A 162 28.77 -6.19 -9.52
N LEU A 163 27.97 -6.63 -10.48
CA LEU A 163 27.73 -8.04 -10.79
C LEU A 163 28.97 -8.75 -11.35
N SER A 164 29.92 -8.03 -11.94
CA SER A 164 31.20 -8.61 -12.41
C SER A 164 32.16 -8.93 -11.27
N VAL A 165 32.03 -8.25 -10.13
CA VAL A 165 32.86 -8.46 -8.92
C VAL A 165 32.14 -9.34 -7.90
N VAL A 166 30.81 -9.29 -7.87
CA VAL A 166 29.96 -9.93 -6.86
C VAL A 166 29.08 -10.99 -7.51
N ASP A 167 29.55 -12.25 -7.46
CA ASP A 167 28.91 -13.40 -8.13
C ASP A 167 27.69 -13.99 -7.39
N PHE A 168 27.38 -13.47 -6.20
CA PHE A 168 26.35 -13.97 -5.29
C PHE A 168 25.12 -13.07 -5.18
N ILE A 169 24.96 -12.13 -6.12
CA ILE A 169 23.70 -11.42 -6.32
C ILE A 169 22.85 -12.22 -7.32
N ARG A 170 21.57 -12.39 -7.00
CA ARG A 170 20.57 -13.02 -7.88
C ARG A 170 19.45 -12.04 -8.16
N VAL A 171 19.42 -11.52 -9.38
CA VAL A 171 18.35 -10.64 -9.87
C VAL A 171 17.21 -11.51 -10.41
N LYS A 172 16.04 -11.38 -9.79
CA LYS A 172 14.80 -12.10 -10.09
C LYS A 172 13.72 -11.13 -10.56
N GLU A 173 12.85 -11.61 -11.42
CA GLU A 173 11.66 -10.88 -11.84
C GLU A 173 10.59 -10.91 -10.74
N THR A 174 9.85 -9.82 -10.58
CA THR A 174 8.62 -9.75 -9.79
C THR A 174 7.61 -8.85 -10.49
N THR A 175 6.32 -9.15 -10.33
CA THR A 175 5.23 -8.31 -10.83
C THR A 175 4.80 -7.26 -9.80
N GLY A 176 5.10 -7.46 -8.51
CA GLY A 176 4.66 -6.57 -7.44
C GLY A 176 5.72 -6.31 -6.37
N PHE A 177 5.45 -5.27 -5.57
CA PHE A 177 6.25 -4.86 -4.42
C PHE A 177 5.38 -4.69 -3.18
N ILE A 178 5.99 -4.30 -2.06
CA ILE A 178 5.31 -4.05 -0.80
C ILE A 178 4.31 -2.91 -0.99
N GLU A 179 3.02 -3.23 -0.94
CA GLU A 179 1.95 -2.23 -0.93
C GLU A 179 1.63 -1.82 0.52
N PRO A 180 1.79 -0.55 0.90
CA PRO A 180 1.27 -0.06 2.18
C PRO A 180 -0.26 -0.24 2.23
N THR A 181 -0.77 -0.96 3.24
CA THR A 181 -2.20 -1.27 3.39
C THR A 181 -3.04 -0.09 3.90
N ASN A 182 -2.60 1.15 3.66
CA ASN A 182 -3.17 2.38 4.21
C ASN A 182 -4.01 3.18 3.19
N THR A 183 -4.36 2.60 2.04
CA THR A 183 -5.05 3.32 0.95
C THR A 183 -6.50 2.87 0.76
N VAL A 184 -7.44 3.82 0.78
CA VAL A 184 -8.78 3.60 0.25
C VAL A 184 -8.70 3.83 -1.25
N ALA A 185 -9.03 2.80 -2.02
CA ALA A 185 -8.90 2.80 -3.48
C ALA A 185 -10.04 2.03 -4.14
N GLY A 186 -10.29 2.37 -5.41
CA GLY A 186 -11.13 1.60 -6.31
C GLY A 186 -10.60 0.18 -6.54
N GLY A 187 -11.44 -0.71 -7.05
CA GLY A 187 -11.15 -2.12 -7.27
C GLY A 187 -11.10 -2.98 -5.99
N ARG A 188 -11.13 -2.39 -4.80
CA ARG A 188 -11.14 -3.17 -3.55
C ARG A 188 -12.53 -3.66 -3.15
N ARG A 189 -12.57 -4.68 -2.30
CA ARG A 189 -13.78 -5.26 -1.74
C ARG A 189 -14.56 -4.27 -0.86
N LEU A 190 -15.84 -4.12 -1.16
CA LEU A 190 -16.83 -3.47 -0.32
C LEU A 190 -17.78 -4.52 0.28
N GLU A 191 -18.02 -4.40 1.58
CA GLU A 191 -18.97 -5.21 2.32
C GLU A 191 -20.03 -4.33 2.97
N GLY A 192 -21.29 -4.65 2.74
CA GLY A 192 -22.44 -3.96 3.32
C GLY A 192 -23.16 -4.75 4.41
N TYR A 193 -24.31 -4.24 4.82
CA TYR A 193 -25.27 -4.97 5.66
C TYR A 193 -25.57 -6.37 5.08
N GLN A 194 -25.75 -7.37 5.96
CA GLN A 194 -25.91 -8.78 5.59
C GLN A 194 -24.81 -9.38 4.70
N GLN A 195 -23.59 -8.82 4.75
CA GLN A 195 -22.45 -9.28 3.95
C GLN A 195 -22.68 -9.15 2.44
N GLN A 196 -23.51 -8.19 2.00
CA GLN A 196 -23.59 -7.87 0.57
C GLN A 196 -22.19 -7.55 0.07
N LEU A 197 -21.75 -8.29 -0.93
CA LEU A 197 -20.45 -8.15 -1.55
C LEU A 197 -20.57 -7.25 -2.77
N CYS A 198 -19.75 -6.21 -2.81
CA CYS A 198 -19.57 -5.34 -3.96
C CYS A 198 -18.08 -5.03 -4.17
N THR A 199 -17.79 -4.36 -5.28
CA THR A 199 -16.47 -3.82 -5.59
C THR A 199 -16.51 -2.30 -5.57
N ALA A 200 -15.49 -1.68 -4.97
CA ALA A 200 -15.27 -0.25 -5.05
C ALA A 200 -14.97 0.15 -6.49
N GLY A 201 -15.58 1.22 -6.98
CA GLY A 201 -15.37 1.72 -8.34
C GLY A 201 -14.10 2.55 -8.44
N PHE A 202 -14.26 3.85 -8.23
CA PHE A 202 -13.17 4.82 -8.27
C PHE A 202 -13.19 5.71 -7.03
N ASN A 203 -12.02 6.19 -6.63
CA ASN A 203 -11.95 7.35 -5.75
C ASN A 203 -12.52 8.57 -6.48
N VAL A 204 -13.35 9.33 -5.79
CA VAL A 204 -14.04 10.51 -6.32
C VAL A 204 -13.85 11.72 -5.44
N VAL A 205 -14.12 12.89 -6.01
CA VAL A 205 -14.21 14.16 -5.29
C VAL A 205 -15.58 14.79 -5.51
N GLU A 206 -16.20 15.26 -4.44
CA GLU A 206 -17.42 16.05 -4.52
C GLU A 206 -17.09 17.48 -4.97
N THR A 207 -17.74 17.95 -6.04
CA THR A 207 -17.30 19.13 -6.80
C THR A 207 -17.48 20.45 -6.06
N ALA A 208 -18.39 20.51 -5.07
CA ALA A 208 -18.74 21.74 -4.37
C ALA A 208 -17.84 22.02 -3.14
N THR A 209 -17.52 20.97 -2.39
CA THR A 209 -16.80 20.97 -1.11
C THR A 209 -15.38 20.44 -1.24
N ARG A 210 -15.10 19.66 -2.29
CA ARG A 210 -13.91 18.83 -2.50
C ARG A 210 -13.69 17.76 -1.42
N GLU A 211 -14.78 17.25 -0.86
CA GLU A 211 -14.71 16.06 -0.01
C GLU A 211 -14.32 14.84 -0.87
N LEU A 212 -13.31 14.11 -0.42
CA LEU A 212 -12.88 12.86 -1.04
C LEU A 212 -13.80 11.72 -0.62
N GLY A 213 -14.06 10.81 -1.55
CA GLY A 213 -14.92 9.66 -1.33
C GLY A 213 -14.65 8.53 -2.30
N LEU A 214 -15.54 7.55 -2.28
CA LEU A 214 -15.48 6.36 -3.11
C LEU A 214 -16.83 6.15 -3.76
N ALA A 215 -16.83 5.93 -5.07
CA ALA A 215 -18.03 5.59 -5.83
C ALA A 215 -18.16 4.07 -5.99
N THR A 216 -19.39 3.58 -6.06
CA THR A 216 -19.74 2.19 -6.37
C THR A 216 -21.15 2.15 -6.99
N ALA A 217 -21.67 0.97 -7.29
CA ALA A 217 -23.01 0.82 -7.85
C ALA A 217 -24.08 1.21 -6.83
N GLY A 218 -25.14 1.87 -7.29
CA GLY A 218 -26.24 2.35 -6.46
C GLY A 218 -27.05 1.24 -5.81
N HIS A 219 -26.99 0.01 -6.32
CA HIS A 219 -27.62 -1.18 -5.72
C HIS A 219 -26.77 -1.92 -4.69
N CYS A 220 -25.52 -1.49 -4.48
CA CYS A 220 -24.76 -1.90 -3.31
C CYS A 220 -25.39 -1.31 -2.05
N ASP A 221 -25.07 -1.87 -0.89
CA ASP A 221 -25.56 -1.41 0.39
C ASP A 221 -25.12 0.04 0.63
N ASN A 222 -25.82 0.78 1.49
CA ASN A 222 -25.45 2.16 1.80
C ASN A 222 -24.45 2.24 2.97
N ASP A 223 -24.34 1.21 3.81
CA ASP A 223 -23.36 1.15 4.91
C ASP A 223 -22.16 0.29 4.50
N ASN A 224 -21.43 0.77 3.50
CA ASN A 224 -20.29 0.02 2.94
C ASN A 224 -19.03 0.11 3.80
N TYR A 225 -18.31 -1.00 3.80
CA TYR A 225 -17.00 -1.15 4.42
C TYR A 225 -15.96 -1.67 3.45
N GLN A 226 -14.87 -0.95 3.29
CA GLN A 226 -13.68 -1.47 2.61
C GLN A 226 -12.89 -2.30 3.61
N ARG A 227 -12.51 -3.55 3.28
CA ARG A 227 -11.87 -4.46 4.26
C ARG A 227 -10.35 -4.29 4.37
N ASN A 228 -9.70 -3.82 3.30
CA ASN A 228 -8.25 -3.63 3.24
C ASN A 228 -7.93 -2.27 2.60
N PRO A 229 -7.64 -1.21 3.38
CA PRO A 229 -7.77 -1.12 4.82
C PRO A 229 -9.22 -1.24 5.25
N THR A 230 -9.38 -1.58 6.52
CA THR A 230 -10.65 -1.62 7.25
C THR A 230 -11.13 -0.16 7.41
N ALA A 231 -11.94 0.32 6.46
CA ALA A 231 -12.42 1.70 6.34
C ALA A 231 -13.94 1.78 6.10
N ARG A 232 -14.65 2.50 6.96
CA ARG A 232 -16.10 2.75 6.79
C ARG A 232 -16.33 3.88 5.79
N ILE A 233 -17.11 3.58 4.74
CA ILE A 233 -17.49 4.51 3.69
C ILE A 233 -18.94 4.93 3.97
N LEU A 234 -19.11 6.11 4.58
CA LEU A 234 -20.43 6.63 4.95
C LEU A 234 -21.16 7.11 3.70
N PHE A 235 -22.35 6.57 3.48
CA PHE A 235 -23.28 7.01 2.44
C PHE A 235 -23.43 8.53 2.37
N LYS A 236 -23.45 9.07 1.15
CA LYS A 236 -23.71 10.49 0.89
C LYS A 236 -24.89 10.68 -0.06
N SER A 237 -24.89 9.99 -1.19
CA SER A 237 -25.95 10.13 -2.20
C SER A 237 -26.00 8.93 -3.13
N GLU A 238 -27.17 8.67 -3.72
CA GLU A 238 -27.38 7.64 -4.73
C GLU A 238 -28.36 8.07 -5.84
N ARG A 239 -28.21 7.42 -6.99
CA ARG A 239 -29.22 7.28 -8.03
C ARG A 239 -29.22 5.83 -8.49
N ASN A 240 -30.32 5.13 -8.27
CA ASN A 240 -30.44 3.70 -8.52
C ASN A 240 -31.75 3.37 -9.22
N LYS A 241 -31.94 3.90 -10.44
CA LYS A 241 -33.12 3.73 -11.30
C LYS A 241 -32.82 4.19 -12.74
N GLY A 242 -33.46 3.56 -13.73
CA GLY A 242 -33.32 3.95 -15.14
C GLY A 242 -31.88 3.82 -15.62
N SER A 243 -31.32 4.88 -16.20
CA SER A 243 -29.92 4.95 -16.67
C SER A 243 -28.88 5.13 -15.55
N TYR A 244 -29.29 5.10 -14.28
CA TYR A 244 -28.39 5.35 -13.15
C TYR A 244 -28.35 4.16 -12.20
N ASP A 245 -27.13 3.74 -11.90
CA ASP A 245 -26.83 2.77 -10.86
C ASP A 245 -25.51 3.16 -10.19
N VAL A 246 -25.57 4.23 -9.40
CA VAL A 246 -24.41 4.81 -8.74
C VAL A 246 -24.76 5.31 -7.35
N GLN A 247 -23.83 5.11 -6.43
CA GLN A 247 -23.77 5.81 -5.17
C GLN A 247 -22.34 6.27 -4.90
N TRP A 248 -22.20 7.20 -3.96
CA TRP A 248 -20.91 7.50 -3.38
C TRP A 248 -21.02 7.70 -1.87
N GLY A 249 -19.88 7.49 -1.20
CA GLY A 249 -19.74 7.78 0.21
C GLY A 249 -18.37 8.35 0.53
N ALA A 250 -18.25 8.96 1.70
CA ALA A 250 -16.98 9.50 2.20
C ALA A 250 -16.53 8.71 3.42
N GLN A 251 -15.21 8.62 3.63
CA GLN A 251 -14.68 7.95 4.80
C GLN A 251 -15.18 8.61 6.10
N GLN A 252 -15.56 7.79 7.09
CA GLN A 252 -15.96 8.29 8.41
C GLN A 252 -14.87 9.19 9.03
N ARG A 253 -15.28 10.39 9.48
CA ARG A 253 -14.40 11.30 10.23
C ARG A 253 -14.26 10.84 11.69
N GLY A 254 -13.08 11.07 12.28
CA GLY A 254 -12.80 10.77 13.69
C GLY A 254 -12.12 9.41 13.96
N GLY A 255 -11.89 8.61 12.93
CA GLY A 255 -11.04 7.41 12.98
C GLY A 255 -9.72 7.59 12.23
N VAL A 256 -9.00 6.49 11.99
CA VAL A 256 -7.82 6.49 11.10
C VAL A 256 -8.26 6.97 9.72
N ILE A 257 -7.55 7.96 9.19
CA ILE A 257 -7.78 8.54 7.87
C ILE A 257 -6.87 7.80 6.90
N PHE A 258 -7.44 7.25 5.83
CA PHE A 258 -6.68 6.54 4.80
C PHE A 258 -6.50 7.44 3.59
N SER A 259 -5.37 7.25 2.91
CA SER A 259 -5.06 8.03 1.72
C SER A 259 -5.95 7.62 0.56
N GLN A 260 -6.30 8.61 -0.27
CA GLN A 260 -7.04 8.41 -1.51
C GLN A 260 -6.34 9.19 -2.62
N SER A 261 -5.92 8.47 -3.65
CA SER A 261 -5.29 9.01 -4.85
C SER A 261 -6.11 8.64 -6.08
N ASN A 262 -5.69 9.14 -7.25
CA ASN A 262 -6.23 8.82 -8.56
C ASN A 262 -5.82 7.40 -9.00
N GLU A 263 -6.11 6.37 -8.20
CA GLU A 263 -5.72 4.99 -8.49
C GLU A 263 -6.86 4.00 -8.20
N ILE A 264 -6.84 2.90 -8.93
CA ILE A 264 -7.60 1.69 -8.63
C ILE A 264 -6.64 0.52 -8.40
N ILE A 265 -7.10 -0.50 -7.69
CA ILE A 265 -6.36 -1.75 -7.49
C ILE A 265 -6.89 -2.80 -8.45
N VAL A 266 -6.00 -3.37 -9.25
CA VAL A 266 -6.29 -4.42 -10.23
C VAL A 266 -5.32 -5.56 -9.99
N ASP A 267 -5.84 -6.74 -9.68
CA ASP A 267 -5.03 -7.95 -9.40
C ASP A 267 -3.94 -7.72 -8.31
N GLY A 268 -4.19 -6.80 -7.37
CA GLY A 268 -3.25 -6.42 -6.31
C GLY A 268 -2.25 -5.32 -6.69
N GLU A 269 -2.31 -4.81 -7.91
CA GLU A 269 -1.44 -3.73 -8.40
C GLU A 269 -2.20 -2.41 -8.52
N LYS A 270 -1.48 -1.29 -8.31
CA LYS A 270 -2.04 0.05 -8.48
C LYS A 270 -2.04 0.44 -9.96
N LEU A 271 -3.20 0.83 -10.47
CA LEU A 271 -3.35 1.46 -11.77
C LEU A 271 -3.78 2.92 -11.58
N ALA A 272 -2.95 3.85 -12.03
CA ALA A 272 -3.29 5.26 -12.05
C ALA A 272 -4.42 5.52 -13.05
N ILE A 273 -5.41 6.32 -12.64
CA ILE A 273 -6.47 6.85 -13.48
C ILE A 273 -6.14 8.31 -13.74
N THR A 274 -5.95 8.67 -14.99
CA THR A 274 -5.52 10.02 -15.38
C THR A 274 -6.51 10.72 -16.29
N ASP A 275 -7.55 9.99 -16.73
CA ASP A 275 -8.50 10.47 -17.72
C ASP A 275 -9.86 9.75 -17.58
N GLU A 276 -10.90 10.30 -18.21
CA GLU A 276 -12.24 9.72 -18.29
C GLU A 276 -12.68 9.63 -19.74
N ALA A 277 -13.24 8.48 -20.14
CA ALA A 277 -13.83 8.32 -21.47
C ALA A 277 -15.29 8.80 -21.46
N SER A 278 -15.64 9.71 -22.38
CA SER A 278 -17.04 10.09 -22.58
C SER A 278 -17.80 8.97 -23.27
N LEU A 279 -19.11 8.89 -23.02
CA LEU A 279 -19.99 7.95 -23.72
C LEU A 279 -19.93 8.14 -25.25
N ALA A 280 -19.74 9.38 -25.72
CA ALA A 280 -19.62 9.69 -27.14
C ALA A 280 -18.39 9.02 -27.81
N ASP A 281 -17.36 8.69 -27.02
CA ASP A 281 -16.12 8.08 -27.51
C ASP A 281 -16.14 6.54 -27.43
N MET A 282 -17.19 5.96 -26.83
CA MET A 282 -17.34 4.51 -26.63
C MET A 282 -17.81 3.81 -27.91
N THR A 283 -16.87 3.62 -28.84
CA THR A 283 -17.18 3.00 -30.14
C THR A 283 -17.26 1.47 -30.03
N PRO A 284 -18.22 0.80 -30.66
CA PRO A 284 -18.21 -0.66 -30.79
C PRO A 284 -16.88 -1.18 -31.36
N GLY A 285 -16.34 -2.24 -30.77
CA GLY A 285 -14.99 -2.75 -31.04
C GLY A 285 -13.93 -2.27 -30.04
N THR A 286 -14.20 -1.22 -29.26
CA THR A 286 -13.26 -0.72 -28.24
C THR A 286 -13.04 -1.78 -27.18
N THR A 287 -11.78 -2.11 -26.89
CA THR A 287 -11.46 -3.05 -25.82
C THR A 287 -11.48 -2.32 -24.48
N VAL A 288 -12.21 -2.86 -23.53
CA VAL A 288 -12.26 -2.38 -22.15
C VAL A 288 -12.03 -3.55 -21.19
N CYS A 289 -11.41 -3.25 -20.06
CA CYS A 289 -11.25 -4.17 -18.96
C CYS A 289 -12.09 -3.72 -17.78
N LYS A 290 -12.45 -4.67 -16.92
CA LYS A 290 -13.07 -4.39 -15.63
C LYS A 290 -12.32 -5.12 -14.53
N PHE A 291 -12.34 -4.59 -13.32
CA PHE A 291 -11.95 -5.33 -12.14
C PHE A 291 -13.14 -5.53 -11.20
N GLY A 292 -13.28 -6.74 -10.67
CA GLY A 292 -14.32 -7.11 -9.71
C GLY A 292 -13.78 -8.16 -8.73
N VAL A 293 -14.21 -8.12 -7.47
CA VAL A 293 -13.64 -9.01 -6.44
C VAL A 293 -14.01 -10.49 -6.59
N THR A 294 -15.00 -10.81 -7.42
CA THR A 294 -15.45 -12.19 -7.64
C THR A 294 -14.78 -12.80 -8.86
N THR A 295 -14.71 -12.07 -9.98
CA THR A 295 -14.13 -12.59 -11.22
C THR A 295 -12.71 -12.08 -11.51
N GLY A 296 -12.19 -11.16 -10.69
CA GLY A 296 -10.92 -10.51 -10.93
C GLY A 296 -10.97 -9.59 -12.15
N ARG A 297 -9.83 -9.46 -12.82
CA ARG A 297 -9.73 -8.74 -14.09
C ARG A 297 -10.29 -9.58 -15.25
N THR A 298 -11.28 -9.04 -15.96
CA THR A 298 -11.74 -9.57 -17.25
C THR A 298 -11.76 -8.45 -18.28
N CYS A 299 -11.58 -8.79 -19.56
CA CYS A 299 -11.56 -7.81 -20.64
C CYS A 299 -12.45 -8.29 -21.79
N GLY A 300 -13.02 -7.34 -22.51
CA GLY A 300 -13.96 -7.59 -23.59
C GLY A 300 -14.00 -6.43 -24.57
N SER A 301 -14.85 -6.55 -25.59
CA SER A 301 -15.07 -5.50 -26.58
C SER A 301 -16.45 -4.87 -26.39
N ILE A 302 -16.52 -3.54 -26.41
CA ILE A 302 -17.80 -2.83 -26.49
C ILE A 302 -18.55 -3.34 -27.73
N LYS A 303 -19.80 -3.76 -27.52
CA LYS A 303 -20.70 -4.20 -28.59
C LYS A 303 -21.76 -3.14 -28.88
N ASP A 304 -22.30 -2.55 -27.82
CA ASP A 304 -23.34 -1.53 -27.90
C ASP A 304 -23.12 -0.51 -26.78
N ALA A 305 -22.98 0.77 -27.13
CA ALA A 305 -22.81 1.85 -26.17
C ALA A 305 -24.16 2.33 -25.59
N GLU A 306 -25.26 1.98 -26.24
CA GLU A 306 -26.60 2.46 -25.90
C GLU A 306 -27.59 1.31 -25.63
N PHE A 307 -27.10 0.21 -25.07
CA PHE A 307 -27.92 -0.95 -24.77
C PHE A 307 -29.09 -0.58 -23.83
N ALA A 308 -30.31 -0.69 -24.32
CA ALA A 308 -31.51 -0.37 -23.56
C ALA A 308 -31.96 -1.53 -22.68
N ALA A 309 -32.10 -1.29 -21.38
CA ALA A 309 -32.58 -2.27 -20.40
C ALA A 309 -33.57 -1.65 -19.42
N ASN A 310 -34.43 -2.45 -18.81
CA ASN A 310 -35.23 -1.99 -17.68
C ASN A 310 -34.40 -2.04 -16.39
N TRP A 311 -34.36 -0.94 -15.64
CA TRP A 311 -33.78 -0.92 -14.30
C TRP A 311 -34.74 -0.25 -13.32
N LYS A 312 -35.22 -1.05 -12.34
CA LYS A 312 -36.23 -0.65 -11.35
C LYS A 312 -37.47 0.03 -11.95
N GLY A 313 -38.01 -0.56 -13.01
CA GLY A 313 -39.28 -0.12 -13.61
C GLY A 313 -39.15 1.10 -14.53
N GLU A 314 -37.94 1.49 -14.92
CA GLU A 314 -37.67 2.59 -15.86
C GLU A 314 -36.70 2.14 -16.93
N ALA A 315 -36.84 2.68 -18.15
CA ALA A 315 -35.89 2.43 -19.22
C ALA A 315 -34.55 3.10 -18.88
N GLY A 316 -33.48 2.32 -18.97
CA GLY A 316 -32.11 2.75 -18.79
C GLY A 316 -31.24 2.37 -19.98
N THR A 317 -30.17 3.12 -20.18
CA THR A 317 -29.20 2.89 -21.25
C THR A 317 -27.88 2.49 -20.62
N TYR A 318 -27.29 1.36 -20.98
CA TYR A 318 -26.01 0.88 -20.44
C TYR A 318 -25.04 0.55 -21.58
N VAL A 319 -23.76 0.45 -21.27
CA VAL A 319 -22.78 -0.02 -22.25
C VAL A 319 -22.64 -1.53 -22.10
N GLN A 320 -22.84 -2.24 -23.20
CA GLN A 320 -22.67 -3.68 -23.32
C GLN A 320 -21.27 -4.00 -23.84
N VAL A 321 -20.59 -4.90 -23.14
CA VAL A 321 -19.28 -5.44 -23.50
C VAL A 321 -19.39 -6.94 -23.62
N VAL A 322 -18.92 -7.48 -24.74
CA VAL A 322 -18.86 -8.93 -24.97
C VAL A 322 -17.47 -9.47 -24.66
N SER A 323 -17.44 -10.67 -24.08
CA SER A 323 -16.20 -11.40 -23.82
C SER A 323 -15.47 -11.73 -25.12
N LEU A 324 -14.16 -11.53 -25.16
CA LEU A 324 -13.32 -11.85 -26.33
C LEU A 324 -12.90 -13.32 -26.37
N ASP A 325 -12.86 -13.99 -25.22
CA ASP A 325 -12.43 -15.39 -25.06
C ASP A 325 -13.57 -16.31 -24.62
N GLY A 326 -14.80 -15.78 -24.55
CA GLY A 326 -16.00 -16.51 -24.14
C GLY A 326 -16.12 -16.74 -22.63
N THR A 327 -15.23 -16.17 -21.82
CA THR A 327 -15.34 -16.21 -20.35
C THR A 327 -16.47 -15.33 -19.83
N VAL A 328 -17.07 -15.75 -18.71
CA VAL A 328 -18.06 -14.92 -17.99
C VAL A 328 -17.36 -13.65 -17.51
N MET A 329 -17.74 -12.49 -18.06
CA MET A 329 -17.06 -11.25 -17.69
C MET A 329 -17.39 -10.78 -16.28
N ASN A 330 -18.58 -11.08 -15.75
CA ASN A 330 -19.09 -10.45 -14.53
C ASN A 330 -19.93 -11.42 -13.68
N LYS A 331 -19.78 -11.41 -12.34
CA LYS A 331 -20.60 -12.17 -11.38
C LYS A 331 -21.01 -11.31 -10.19
N GLY A 332 -21.96 -11.81 -9.39
CA GLY A 332 -22.34 -11.16 -8.13
C GLY A 332 -21.10 -10.90 -7.26
N GLY A 333 -20.96 -9.68 -6.74
CA GLY A 333 -19.75 -9.19 -6.06
C GLY A 333 -18.91 -8.22 -6.88
N ASP A 334 -18.95 -8.30 -8.21
CA ASP A 334 -18.22 -7.38 -9.08
C ASP A 334 -18.94 -6.02 -9.27
N SER A 335 -20.21 -5.95 -8.87
CA SER A 335 -21.03 -4.74 -8.90
C SER A 335 -20.30 -3.53 -8.36
N GLY A 336 -20.35 -2.43 -9.11
CA GLY A 336 -19.70 -1.17 -8.79
C GLY A 336 -18.21 -1.12 -9.07
N GLY A 337 -17.57 -2.23 -9.47
CA GLY A 337 -16.16 -2.27 -9.82
C GLY A 337 -15.81 -1.36 -11.00
N PRO A 338 -14.53 -0.96 -11.13
CA PRO A 338 -14.10 -0.06 -12.18
C PRO A 338 -14.06 -0.76 -13.54
N VAL A 339 -14.60 -0.09 -14.56
CA VAL A 339 -14.38 -0.39 -15.98
C VAL A 339 -13.43 0.67 -16.54
N TYR A 340 -12.36 0.24 -17.20
CA TYR A 340 -11.26 1.08 -17.64
C TYR A 340 -10.63 0.57 -18.93
N ALA A 341 -9.93 1.45 -19.65
CA ALA A 341 -9.00 1.07 -20.72
C ALA A 341 -7.75 1.95 -20.60
N GLY A 342 -6.57 1.31 -20.55
CA GLY A 342 -5.34 2.01 -20.20
C GLY A 342 -5.48 2.72 -18.85
N ASN A 343 -5.24 4.04 -18.83
CA ASN A 343 -5.39 4.89 -17.64
C ASN A 343 -6.70 5.71 -17.63
N SER A 344 -7.66 5.38 -18.51
CA SER A 344 -8.94 6.08 -18.62
C SER A 344 -10.07 5.30 -17.93
N ALA A 345 -10.85 5.98 -17.10
CA ALA A 345 -12.07 5.42 -16.51
C ALA A 345 -13.22 5.45 -17.53
N TYR A 346 -13.91 4.32 -17.69
CA TYR A 346 -15.05 4.18 -18.61
C TYR A 346 -16.38 4.10 -17.87
N GLY A 347 -16.41 3.49 -16.69
CA GLY A 347 -17.65 3.37 -15.94
C GLY A 347 -17.61 2.44 -14.75
N LEU A 348 -18.78 2.24 -14.17
CA LEU A 348 -19.00 1.37 -13.02
C LEU A 348 -19.77 0.13 -13.47
N VAL A 349 -19.30 -1.06 -13.07
CA VAL A 349 -20.01 -2.31 -13.32
C VAL A 349 -21.45 -2.22 -12.78
N HIS A 350 -22.43 -2.36 -13.67
CA HIS A 350 -23.85 -2.39 -13.32
C HIS A 350 -24.32 -3.84 -13.10
N GLY A 351 -24.02 -4.72 -14.06
CA GLY A 351 -24.59 -6.05 -14.03
C GLY A 351 -24.09 -6.98 -15.13
N ARG A 352 -24.75 -8.13 -15.23
CA ARG A 352 -24.48 -9.22 -16.17
C ARG A 352 -25.79 -9.72 -16.78
N GLY A 353 -25.72 -10.45 -17.88
CA GLY A 353 -26.85 -11.24 -18.34
C GLY A 353 -27.13 -12.42 -17.39
N ASN A 354 -28.39 -12.84 -17.34
CA ASN A 354 -28.79 -14.01 -16.57
C ASN A 354 -28.22 -15.30 -17.19
N ASP A 355 -28.03 -16.33 -16.35
CA ASP A 355 -27.61 -17.66 -16.80
C ASP A 355 -28.59 -18.20 -17.85
N GLY A 356 -28.06 -18.72 -18.97
CA GLY A 356 -28.85 -19.20 -20.10
C GLY A 356 -29.46 -18.12 -21.00
N SER A 357 -29.20 -16.83 -20.72
CA SER A 357 -29.58 -15.74 -21.63
C SER A 357 -28.51 -15.53 -22.72
N PRO A 358 -28.84 -14.87 -23.86
CA PRO A 358 -27.86 -14.51 -24.88
C PRO A 358 -26.72 -13.59 -24.39
N TRP A 359 -26.82 -13.07 -23.15
CA TRP A 359 -25.92 -12.09 -22.56
C TRP A 359 -25.20 -12.63 -21.32
N GLU A 360 -25.26 -13.94 -21.05
CA GLU A 360 -24.69 -14.57 -19.84
C GLU A 360 -23.24 -14.18 -19.58
N ASN A 361 -22.45 -14.05 -20.65
CA ASN A 361 -21.03 -13.70 -20.58
C ASN A 361 -20.77 -12.19 -20.66
N ASP A 362 -21.79 -11.38 -20.90
CA ASP A 362 -21.63 -9.96 -21.18
C ASP A 362 -21.53 -9.14 -19.88
N LEU A 363 -20.75 -8.07 -19.97
CA LEU A 363 -20.69 -7.01 -18.97
C LEU A 363 -21.61 -5.88 -19.39
N PHE A 364 -22.42 -5.39 -18.43
CA PHE A 364 -23.14 -4.13 -18.55
C PHE A 364 -22.59 -3.15 -17.53
N PHE A 365 -22.24 -1.94 -17.98
CA PHE A 365 -21.73 -0.91 -17.10
C PHE A 365 -22.42 0.44 -17.30
N MET A 366 -22.48 1.22 -16.22
CA MET A 366 -22.93 2.61 -16.25
C MET A 366 -21.74 3.51 -16.66
N PRO A 367 -21.88 4.36 -17.70
CA PRO A 367 -20.84 5.29 -18.12
C PRO A 367 -20.36 6.23 -17.01
N ILE A 368 -19.06 6.50 -16.95
CA ILE A 368 -18.40 7.26 -15.87
C ILE A 368 -18.98 8.67 -15.70
N GLU A 369 -19.29 9.34 -16.82
CA GLU A 369 -19.81 10.70 -16.86
C GLU A 369 -21.13 10.88 -16.08
N ARG A 370 -21.89 9.79 -15.89
CA ARG A 370 -23.15 9.82 -15.14
C ARG A 370 -22.98 9.99 -13.64
N MET A 371 -21.78 9.80 -13.09
CA MET A 371 -21.50 10.10 -11.68
C MET A 371 -21.74 11.58 -11.34
N SER A 372 -21.61 12.48 -12.33
CA SER A 372 -21.88 13.91 -12.19
C SER A 372 -23.29 14.22 -11.67
N THR A 373 -24.27 13.31 -11.83
CA THR A 373 -25.60 13.47 -11.24
C THR A 373 -25.60 13.55 -9.71
N LEU A 374 -24.55 13.04 -9.06
CA LEU A 374 -24.37 13.10 -7.61
C LEU A 374 -23.46 14.26 -7.17
N GLY A 375 -23.01 15.10 -8.11
CA GLY A 375 -22.06 16.18 -7.86
C GLY A 375 -20.65 15.68 -7.58
N VAL A 376 -20.26 14.52 -8.10
CA VAL A 376 -18.91 13.94 -7.93
C VAL A 376 -18.22 13.72 -9.28
N ALA A 377 -16.90 13.76 -9.27
CA ALA A 377 -16.03 13.45 -10.41
C ALA A 377 -14.93 12.45 -9.99
N THR A 378 -14.42 11.65 -10.93
CA THR A 378 -13.30 10.74 -10.65
C THR A 378 -12.06 11.53 -10.29
N LEU A 379 -11.26 11.03 -9.34
CA LEU A 379 -9.91 11.54 -9.15
C LEU A 379 -9.05 11.14 -10.36
N THR A 380 -8.69 12.12 -11.18
CA THR A 380 -7.82 11.94 -12.36
C THR A 380 -6.45 12.61 -12.20
N LYS A 381 -6.26 13.38 -11.12
CA LYS A 381 -5.02 14.11 -10.85
C LYS A 381 -4.41 13.64 -9.53
N PRO A 382 -3.13 13.25 -9.51
CA PRO A 382 -2.44 12.95 -8.26
C PRO A 382 -2.29 14.23 -7.43
N PHE A 383 -2.23 14.08 -6.11
CA PHE A 383 -1.82 15.17 -5.25
C PHE A 383 -0.30 15.38 -5.41
N GLN A 384 0.08 16.47 -6.05
CA GLN A 384 1.48 16.76 -6.37
C GLN A 384 1.79 18.25 -6.25
N LEU A 385 3.04 18.53 -5.93
CA LEU A 385 3.60 19.87 -5.95
C LEU A 385 4.12 20.15 -7.36
N ASP A 386 3.51 21.09 -8.08
CA ASP A 386 3.85 21.36 -9.48
C ASP A 386 5.05 22.32 -9.57
N SER A 387 5.10 23.34 -8.72
CA SER A 387 6.22 24.28 -8.69
C SER A 387 6.29 25.08 -7.39
N VAL A 388 7.51 25.46 -7.03
CA VAL A 388 7.80 26.45 -5.97
C VAL A 388 8.73 27.48 -6.59
N PRO A 389 8.22 28.61 -7.11
CA PRO A 389 9.05 29.62 -7.75
C PRO A 389 10.11 30.18 -6.81
N ASN A 390 11.28 30.48 -7.37
CA ASN A 390 12.28 31.29 -6.68
C ASN A 390 11.68 32.67 -6.40
N VAL A 391 11.91 33.18 -5.19
CA VAL A 391 11.36 34.47 -4.78
C VAL A 391 12.46 35.38 -4.27
N SER A 392 12.29 36.68 -4.52
CA SER A 392 13.15 37.73 -3.98
C SER A 392 12.28 38.80 -3.34
N GLY A 393 12.73 39.35 -2.21
CA GLY A 393 12.03 40.48 -1.62
C GLY A 393 12.89 41.27 -0.63
N THR A 394 12.41 42.46 -0.33
CA THR A 394 13.06 43.42 0.57
C THR A 394 12.27 43.54 1.86
N GLY A 395 12.91 43.36 3.01
CA GLY A 395 12.28 43.53 4.33
C GLY A 395 12.50 42.36 5.29
N ALA A 396 11.72 42.33 6.38
CA ALA A 396 11.81 41.31 7.43
C ALA A 396 11.19 39.95 7.02
N SER A 397 10.49 39.90 5.89
CA SER A 397 9.94 38.67 5.33
C SER A 397 9.71 38.77 3.83
N VAL A 398 9.58 37.61 3.18
CA VAL A 398 9.23 37.48 1.76
C VAL A 398 8.07 36.51 1.63
N THR A 399 7.03 36.91 0.89
CA THR A 399 5.90 36.05 0.58
C THR A 399 6.24 35.19 -0.62
N ALA A 400 6.16 33.88 -0.46
CA ALA A 400 6.37 32.89 -1.51
C ALA A 400 5.05 32.18 -1.84
N THR A 401 4.96 31.66 -3.07
CA THR A 401 3.85 30.83 -3.53
C THR A 401 4.34 29.44 -3.89
N MET A 402 3.44 28.47 -3.83
CA MET A 402 3.64 27.15 -4.42
C MET A 402 2.37 26.71 -5.14
N ASN A 403 2.55 26.18 -6.35
CA ASN A 403 1.48 25.62 -7.13
C ASN A 403 1.42 24.12 -6.88
N PHE A 404 0.22 23.61 -6.64
CA PHE A 404 -0.06 22.19 -6.52
C PHE A 404 -1.26 21.80 -7.37
N SER A 405 -1.37 20.50 -7.67
CA SER A 405 -2.51 19.90 -8.35
C SER A 405 -3.01 18.68 -7.59
N GLY A 406 -4.19 18.19 -7.99
CA GLY A 406 -4.91 17.14 -7.28
C GLY A 406 -5.78 17.65 -6.13
N TYR A 407 -6.33 16.70 -5.38
CA TYR A 407 -7.32 16.94 -4.33
C TYR A 407 -6.80 16.40 -3.00
N PRO A 408 -6.04 17.18 -2.23
CA PRO A 408 -5.55 16.73 -0.94
C PRO A 408 -6.67 16.71 0.11
N ARG A 409 -6.53 15.84 1.11
CA ARG A 409 -7.38 15.91 2.30
C ARG A 409 -6.86 16.97 3.27
N PHE A 410 -7.74 17.88 3.68
CA PHE A 410 -7.39 18.94 4.63
C PHE A 410 -7.46 18.44 6.09
N PRO A 411 -6.59 18.93 6.99
CA PRO A 411 -5.58 19.96 6.76
C PRO A 411 -4.39 19.51 5.89
N VAL A 412 -3.86 20.43 5.09
CA VAL A 412 -2.59 20.26 4.38
C VAL A 412 -1.49 20.93 5.18
N TYR A 413 -0.38 20.24 5.36
CA TYR A 413 0.82 20.75 6.00
C TYR A 413 1.85 21.13 4.95
N ILE A 414 2.35 22.35 5.05
CA ILE A 414 3.47 22.85 4.28
C ILE A 414 4.73 22.57 5.09
N ASN A 415 5.64 21.77 4.56
CA ASN A 415 6.91 21.47 5.20
C ASN A 415 8.05 22.18 4.46
N LEU A 416 8.85 22.95 5.20
CA LEU A 416 9.97 23.73 4.71
C LEU A 416 11.25 23.27 5.40
N GLU A 417 12.15 22.64 4.66
CA GLU A 417 13.45 22.19 5.12
C GLU A 417 14.55 23.10 4.59
N VAL A 418 15.39 23.63 5.47
CA VAL A 418 16.53 24.47 5.06
C VAL A 418 17.64 23.57 4.50
N VAL A 419 17.97 23.75 3.23
CA VAL A 419 19.07 23.03 2.57
C VAL A 419 20.37 23.80 2.73
N THR A 420 20.36 25.11 2.44
CA THR A 420 21.51 25.99 2.68
C THR A 420 21.06 27.32 3.26
N CYS A 421 21.77 27.77 4.29
CA CYS A 421 21.59 29.08 4.92
C CYS A 421 22.88 29.92 4.79
N PRO A 422 22.80 31.19 4.40
CA PRO A 422 23.96 32.08 4.37
C PRO A 422 24.67 32.20 5.73
N ALA A 423 25.99 32.37 5.70
CA ALA A 423 26.79 32.49 6.91
C ALA A 423 26.36 33.72 7.75
N GLY A 424 26.15 33.52 9.05
CA GLY A 424 25.71 34.58 9.97
C GLY A 424 24.20 34.91 9.92
N TRP A 425 23.39 34.09 9.25
CA TRP A 425 21.93 34.20 9.23
C TRP A 425 21.26 33.08 10.04
N ILE A 426 20.06 33.37 10.53
CA ILE A 426 19.17 32.38 11.15
C ILE A 426 18.09 32.04 10.14
N CYS A 427 18.22 30.89 9.49
CA CYS A 427 17.17 30.34 8.64
C CYS A 427 16.38 29.30 9.44
N ILE A 428 15.08 29.55 9.63
CA ILE A 428 14.21 28.62 10.36
C ILE A 428 13.29 27.95 9.33
N GLY A 429 13.50 26.65 9.14
CA GLY A 429 12.51 25.81 8.47
C GLY A 429 11.24 25.71 9.32
N GLY A 430 10.20 25.07 8.81
CA GLY A 430 8.97 25.02 9.58
C GLY A 430 7.87 24.19 8.95
N ARG A 431 6.85 23.96 9.77
CA ARG A 431 5.62 23.32 9.36
C ARG A 431 4.49 24.33 9.52
N ALA A 432 3.86 24.71 8.41
CA ALA A 432 2.66 25.53 8.41
C ALA A 432 1.45 24.66 8.08
N LYS A 433 0.27 25.07 8.55
CA LYS A 433 -0.97 24.30 8.39
C LYS A 433 -1.98 25.12 7.60
N VAL A 434 -2.59 24.48 6.62
CA VAL A 434 -3.73 24.98 5.87
C VAL A 434 -4.94 24.14 6.26
N ASP A 435 -5.86 24.71 7.03
CA ASP A 435 -6.98 23.96 7.64
C ASP A 435 -8.16 23.72 6.71
N LYS A 436 -8.29 24.55 5.67
CA LYS A 436 -9.47 24.56 4.79
C LYS A 436 -9.04 24.39 3.36
N ASN A 437 -9.96 23.83 2.59
CA ASN A 437 -9.84 23.74 1.16
C ASN A 437 -9.56 25.11 0.53
N ILE A 438 -8.40 25.22 -0.11
CA ILE A 438 -7.98 26.39 -0.88
C ILE A 438 -7.60 25.96 -2.30
N PRO A 439 -7.83 26.82 -3.31
CA PRO A 439 -7.25 26.59 -4.62
C PRO A 439 -5.72 26.75 -4.57
N SER A 440 -5.05 26.13 -5.53
CA SER A 440 -3.68 26.48 -5.89
C SER A 440 -3.65 27.91 -6.48
N PRO A 441 -2.63 28.74 -6.16
CA PRO A 441 -1.47 28.46 -5.33
C PRO A 441 -1.70 28.61 -3.81
N ILE A 442 -0.85 27.95 -3.03
CA ILE A 442 -0.71 28.18 -1.57
C ILE A 442 0.35 29.26 -1.34
N THR A 443 0.04 30.24 -0.50
CA THR A 443 1.00 31.28 -0.07
C THR A 443 1.60 30.95 1.29
N PHE A 444 2.91 31.19 1.46
CA PHE A 444 3.58 31.13 2.75
C PHE A 444 4.55 32.31 2.91
N THR A 445 4.87 32.65 4.15
CA THR A 445 5.78 33.75 4.47
C THR A 445 7.09 33.19 5.00
N TRP A 446 8.20 33.62 4.40
CA TRP A 446 9.54 33.31 4.85
C TRP A 446 10.12 34.47 5.66
N GLY A 447 10.62 34.19 6.86
CA GLY A 447 11.30 35.20 7.69
C GLY A 447 12.70 35.52 7.17
N CYS A 448 13.01 36.80 7.03
CA CYS A 448 14.34 37.30 6.68
C CYS A 448 14.96 37.98 7.91
N THR A 449 15.93 37.34 8.55
CA THR A 449 16.64 37.92 9.71
C THR A 449 18.04 38.38 9.33
N PRO A 450 18.27 39.68 9.13
CA PRO A 450 19.50 40.12 8.51
C PRO A 450 20.71 40.24 9.45
N SER A 451 21.89 40.09 8.87
CA SER A 451 23.18 40.43 9.49
C SER A 451 23.93 41.59 8.81
N LYS A 452 23.63 41.93 7.55
CA LYS A 452 24.25 43.04 6.81
C LYS A 452 23.25 43.83 5.94
N PRO A 453 23.23 45.18 6.00
CA PRO A 453 22.41 46.03 5.12
C PRO A 453 22.83 45.98 3.64
N GLY A 454 21.87 45.85 2.71
CA GLY A 454 22.08 46.11 1.28
C GLY A 454 22.63 44.97 0.41
N GLU A 455 23.04 43.83 0.98
CA GLU A 455 23.49 42.66 0.22
C GLU A 455 22.36 41.62 0.08
N PRO A 456 22.03 41.14 -1.14
CA PRO A 456 21.06 40.07 -1.33
C PRO A 456 21.65 38.74 -0.85
N GLN A 457 20.87 38.03 -0.05
CA GLN A 457 21.27 36.77 0.57
C GLN A 457 20.32 35.65 0.15
N VAL A 458 20.88 34.52 -0.29
CA VAL A 458 20.13 33.43 -0.93
C VAL A 458 20.10 32.20 -0.04
N SER A 459 18.91 31.80 0.38
CA SER A 459 18.67 30.54 1.09
C SER A 459 18.08 29.51 0.13
N ARG A 460 18.49 28.24 0.24
CA ARG A 460 17.86 27.13 -0.48
C ARG A 460 16.94 26.39 0.47
N VAL A 461 15.70 26.19 0.04
CA VAL A 461 14.65 25.55 0.84
C VAL A 461 14.06 24.41 0.03
N ARG A 462 13.95 23.25 0.67
CA ARG A 462 13.23 22.09 0.14
C ARG A 462 11.81 22.13 0.69
N THR A 463 10.84 22.11 -0.21
CA THR A 463 9.42 22.26 0.11
C THR A 463 8.66 21.01 -0.32
N PHE A 464 7.81 20.48 0.55
CA PHE A 464 6.85 19.43 0.21
C PHE A 464 5.55 19.62 0.99
N LEU A 465 4.47 19.05 0.47
CA LEU A 465 3.16 19.06 1.12
C LEU A 465 2.83 17.68 1.68
N GLU A 466 2.15 17.66 2.82
CA GLU A 466 1.60 16.46 3.44
C GLU A 466 0.11 16.69 3.74
N ASP A 467 -0.77 15.82 3.26
CA ASP A 467 -2.20 15.94 3.52
C ASP A 467 -2.62 15.25 4.84
N ALA A 468 -3.88 15.39 5.24
CA ALA A 468 -4.38 14.85 6.50
C ALA A 468 -4.40 13.31 6.58
N SER A 469 -4.21 12.63 5.45
CA SER A 469 -4.09 11.17 5.36
C SER A 469 -2.64 10.68 5.36
N GLY A 470 -1.67 11.60 5.34
CA GLY A 470 -0.25 11.29 5.25
C GLY A 470 0.27 11.13 3.83
N LEU A 471 -0.49 11.52 2.80
CA LEU A 471 0.06 11.60 1.43
C LEU A 471 1.06 12.74 1.36
N VAL A 472 2.29 12.41 0.93
CA VAL A 472 3.41 13.35 0.82
C VAL A 472 3.75 13.56 -0.66
N THR A 473 3.86 14.82 -1.08
CA THR A 473 4.30 15.16 -2.43
C THR A 473 5.82 14.96 -2.58
N GLN A 474 6.30 14.78 -3.81
CA GLN A 474 7.72 14.97 -4.08
C GLN A 474 8.15 16.38 -3.66
N ALA A 475 9.34 16.48 -3.07
CA ALA A 475 9.89 17.75 -2.62
C ALA A 475 10.52 18.54 -3.77
N ILE A 476 10.31 19.86 -3.78
CA ILE A 476 10.92 20.79 -4.73
C ILE A 476 11.86 21.72 -3.98
N GLU A 477 13.09 21.89 -4.49
CA GLU A 477 14.02 22.90 -4.01
C GLU A 477 13.81 24.22 -4.73
N SER A 478 13.74 25.32 -3.96
CA SER A 478 13.67 26.69 -4.46
C SER A 478 14.62 27.60 -3.69
N THR A 479 14.91 28.76 -4.27
CA THR A 479 15.72 29.79 -3.64
C THR A 479 14.85 30.94 -3.14
N ILE A 480 15.13 31.38 -1.91
CA ILE A 480 14.53 32.57 -1.32
C ILE A 480 15.64 33.61 -1.13
N THR A 481 15.50 34.75 -1.80
CA THR A 481 16.45 35.85 -1.73
C THR A 481 15.90 36.97 -0.85
N CYS A 482 16.57 37.21 0.28
CA CYS A 482 16.25 38.29 1.19
C CYS A 482 17.23 39.46 0.97
N THR A 483 16.72 40.68 0.85
CA THR A 483 17.55 41.89 0.83
C THR A 483 17.07 42.86 1.91
N THR A 484 18.00 43.48 2.63
CA THR A 484 17.68 44.52 3.61
C THR A 484 17.68 45.90 2.98
N PRO A 485 16.73 46.79 3.33
CA PRO A 485 16.80 48.18 2.94
C PRO A 485 18.07 48.83 3.49
N THR A 486 18.84 49.53 2.65
CA THR A 486 19.83 50.50 3.12
C THR A 486 19.08 51.65 3.79
N SER A 487 19.34 51.92 5.07
CA SER A 487 18.72 53.05 5.76
C SER A 487 18.92 54.35 4.96
N PRO A 488 17.91 55.21 4.79
CA PRO A 488 18.14 56.54 4.22
C PRO A 488 19.09 57.29 5.15
N ALA A 489 20.17 57.85 4.59
CA ALA A 489 21.05 58.74 5.32
C ALA A 489 20.21 59.90 5.86
N HIS A 490 20.20 60.09 7.18
CA HIS A 490 19.66 61.29 7.79
C HIS A 490 20.39 62.50 7.19
N SER A 491 19.75 63.22 6.29
CA SER A 491 20.11 64.61 6.00
C SER A 491 19.83 65.42 7.26
N GLN A 492 20.87 65.72 8.03
CA GLN A 492 20.79 66.78 9.04
C GLN A 492 20.38 68.08 8.34
N PRO A 493 19.38 68.83 8.83
CA PRO A 493 19.15 70.18 8.35
C PRO A 493 20.37 71.03 8.73
N ALA A 494 20.95 71.70 7.74
CA ALA A 494 21.95 72.73 7.97
C ALA A 494 21.33 73.87 8.80
N VAL A 495 22.14 74.37 9.73
CA VAL A 495 21.86 75.43 10.72
C VAL A 495 21.18 76.66 10.11
#